data_AF-A0A7C4Q9B0-F1
#
_entry.id   AF-A0A7C4Q9B0-F1
#
_cell.length_a   1.000
_cell.length_b   1.000
_cell.length_c   1.000
_cell.angle_alpha   90.00
_cell.angle_beta   90.00
_cell.angle_gamma   90.00
#
_symmetry.space_group_name_H-M   'P 1'
#
loop_
_entity.id
_entity.type
_entity.pdbx_description
1 polymer ?
#
loop_
_entity_poly.entity_id
_entity_poly.type
_entity_poly.pdbx_seq_one_letter_code
_entity_poly.pdbx_strand_id
1 'polypeptide(L)'
;MSQTEDKIIEEILKYVAQKGGPPSQWYVGISKDPQKSLFKEHNVPKDKTPWLYRFAFDHIEAERIEDMLLRRGFDGAQINKDINAKAIYVYKKTPQTKE
;
A
#
# COMPACT_ATOMS: atom_id res chain seq x y z
N MET A 1 18.56 -0.11 -6.62
CA MET A 1 17.20 -0.62 -6.50
C MET A 1 17.26 -2.10 -6.86
N SER A 2 16.70 -2.94 -6.01
CA SER A 2 16.63 -4.40 -6.24
C SER A 2 15.58 -4.65 -7.32
N GLN A 3 15.79 -5.61 -8.23
CA GLN A 3 14.83 -5.90 -9.31
C GLN A 3 13.40 -6.24 -8.81
N THR A 4 13.26 -6.62 -7.54
CA THR A 4 11.97 -6.92 -6.88
C THR A 4 11.22 -5.64 -6.48
N GLU A 5 11.94 -4.61 -6.02
CA GLU A 5 11.40 -3.32 -5.57
C GLU A 5 10.64 -2.61 -6.70
N ASP A 6 11.33 -2.43 -7.84
CA ASP A 6 10.76 -1.79 -9.02
C ASP A 6 9.53 -2.55 -9.56
N LYS A 7 9.56 -3.88 -9.52
CA LYS A 7 8.42 -4.71 -9.94
C LYS A 7 7.19 -4.49 -9.07
N ILE A 8 7.36 -4.42 -7.75
CA ILE A 8 6.25 -4.17 -6.83
C ILE A 8 5.64 -2.79 -7.09
N ILE A 9 6.48 -1.77 -7.26
CA ILE A 9 6.03 -0.41 -7.57
C ILE A 9 5.27 -0.41 -8.90
N GLU A 10 5.82 -0.99 -9.95
CA GLU A 10 5.16 -1.09 -11.25
C GLU A 10 3.82 -1.81 -11.18
N GLU A 11 3.73 -2.92 -10.44
CA GLU A 11 2.48 -3.66 -10.26
C GLU A 11 1.42 -2.81 -9.55
N ILE A 12 1.81 -2.10 -8.48
CA ILE A 12 0.93 -1.20 -7.74
C ILE A 12 0.44 -0.08 -8.66
N LEU A 13 1.35 0.57 -9.39
CA LEU A 13 1.01 1.66 -10.31
C LEU A 13 0.10 1.17 -11.45
N LYS A 14 0.39 0.00 -12.03
CA LYS A 14 -0.47 -0.62 -13.05
C LYS A 14 -1.85 -0.93 -12.50
N TYR A 15 -1.94 -1.48 -11.29
CA TYR A 15 -3.22 -1.77 -10.64
C TYR A 15 -4.04 -0.49 -10.38
N VAL A 16 -3.39 0.54 -9.84
CA VAL A 16 -4.00 1.86 -9.57
C VAL A 16 -4.47 2.51 -10.87
N ALA A 17 -3.65 2.48 -11.92
CA ALA A 17 -4.03 2.98 -13.24
C ALA A 17 -5.22 2.22 -13.84
N GLN A 18 -5.26 0.89 -13.71
CA GLN A 18 -6.38 0.06 -14.18
C GLN A 18 -7.68 0.33 -13.42
N LYS A 19 -7.60 0.58 -12.11
CA LYS A 19 -8.78 0.85 -11.26
C LYS A 19 -9.20 2.33 -11.26
N GLY A 20 -8.30 3.21 -11.68
CA GLY A 20 -8.53 4.63 -11.83
C GLY A 20 -8.61 5.41 -10.52
N GLY A 21 -8.57 6.73 -10.66
CA GLY A 21 -8.52 7.70 -9.56
C GLY A 21 -7.09 8.26 -9.38
N PRO A 22 -6.96 9.52 -8.94
CA PRO A 22 -5.66 10.13 -8.68
C PRO A 22 -4.95 9.41 -7.52
N PRO A 23 -3.60 9.42 -7.47
CA PRO A 23 -2.82 8.83 -6.38
C PRO A 23 -3.29 9.25 -4.97
N SER A 24 -3.75 10.48 -4.79
CA SER A 24 -4.25 10.99 -3.50
C SER A 24 -5.53 10.32 -2.99
N GLN A 25 -6.26 9.61 -3.86
CA GLN A 25 -7.39 8.76 -3.46
C GLN A 25 -6.96 7.37 -3.02
N TRP A 26 -5.66 7.06 -3.08
CA TRP A 26 -5.12 5.77 -2.68
C TRP A 26 -4.29 5.95 -1.43
N TYR A 27 -4.55 5.10 -0.46
CA TYR A 27 -3.75 4.99 0.75
C TYR A 27 -2.72 3.88 0.57
N VAL A 28 -1.47 4.12 0.95
CA VAL A 28 -0.38 3.15 1.04
C VAL A 28 0.09 3.04 2.48
N GLY A 29 0.39 1.82 2.90
CA GLY A 29 1.05 1.57 4.16
C GLY A 29 1.84 0.27 4.14
N ILE A 30 2.78 0.13 5.07
CA ILE A 30 3.44 -1.16 5.36
C ILE A 30 2.83 -1.84 6.58
N SER A 31 2.82 -3.16 6.62
CA SER A 31 2.36 -3.94 7.77
C SER A 31 3.00 -5.33 7.75
N LYS A 32 3.02 -6.00 8.90
CA LYS A 32 3.34 -7.43 8.98
C LYS A 32 2.15 -8.30 8.59
N ASP A 33 0.93 -7.80 8.81
CA ASP A 33 -0.34 -8.48 8.57
C ASP A 33 -1.24 -7.59 7.70
N PRO A 34 -0.98 -7.50 6.38
CA PRO A 34 -1.69 -6.56 5.50
C PRO A 34 -3.19 -6.83 5.46
N GLN A 35 -3.63 -8.09 5.62
CA GLN A 35 -5.04 -8.43 5.69
C GLN A 35 -5.73 -7.87 6.94
N LYS A 36 -5.05 -7.92 8.10
CA LYS A 36 -5.57 -7.35 9.33
C LYS A 36 -5.66 -5.83 9.19
N SER A 37 -4.61 -5.19 8.67
CA SER A 37 -4.61 -3.74 8.48
C SER A 37 -5.68 -3.30 7.49
N LEU A 38 -5.75 -3.90 6.30
CA LEU A 38 -6.78 -3.58 5.31
C LEU A 38 -8.20 -3.79 5.84
N PHE A 39 -8.52 -4.97 6.37
CA PHE A 39 -9.92 -5.36 6.57
C PHE A 39 -10.43 -5.15 7.98
N LYS A 40 -9.54 -5.11 8.98
CA LYS A 40 -9.92 -4.95 10.39
C LYS A 40 -9.63 -3.55 10.90
N GLU A 41 -8.49 -2.97 10.55
CA GLU A 41 -8.08 -1.64 11.04
C GLU A 41 -8.68 -0.53 10.16
N HIS A 42 -8.41 -0.58 8.86
CA HIS A 42 -8.90 0.39 7.88
C HIS A 42 -10.32 0.10 7.37
N ASN A 43 -10.91 -1.03 7.76
CA ASN A 43 -12.27 -1.44 7.40
C ASN A 43 -12.53 -1.39 5.88
N VAL A 44 -11.54 -1.79 5.07
CA VAL A 44 -11.63 -1.79 3.61
C VAL A 44 -12.70 -2.77 3.15
N PRO A 45 -13.73 -2.33 2.41
CA PRO A 45 -14.74 -3.21 1.86
C PRO A 45 -14.14 -4.11 0.77
N LYS A 46 -13.84 -5.38 1.11
CA LYS A 46 -13.17 -6.36 0.23
C LYS A 46 -13.76 -6.43 -1.18
N ASP A 47 -15.08 -6.41 -1.27
CA ASP A 47 -15.82 -6.65 -2.51
C ASP A 47 -16.23 -5.36 -3.25
N LYS A 48 -16.12 -4.20 -2.59
CA LYS A 48 -16.60 -2.92 -3.14
C LYS A 48 -15.48 -1.93 -3.43
N THR A 49 -14.31 -2.14 -2.85
CA THR A 49 -13.20 -1.20 -2.92
C THR A 49 -11.98 -1.88 -3.51
N PRO A 50 -11.30 -1.26 -4.49
CA PRO A 50 -10.02 -1.76 -4.97
C PRO A 50 -8.95 -1.74 -3.87
N TRP A 51 -8.29 -2.87 -3.68
CA TRP A 51 -7.16 -3.03 -2.76
C TRP A 51 -6.14 -4.01 -3.36
N LEU A 52 -4.89 -3.87 -2.95
CA LEU A 52 -3.79 -4.74 -3.35
C LEU A 52 -2.77 -4.79 -2.21
N TYR A 53 -2.14 -5.93 -2.01
CA TYR A 53 -0.94 -6.00 -1.16
C TYR A 53 0.13 -6.85 -1.83
N ARG A 54 1.38 -6.57 -1.48
CA ARG A 54 2.59 -7.27 -1.93
C ARG A 54 3.56 -7.43 -0.77
N PHE A 55 4.35 -8.47 -0.82
CA PHE A 55 5.42 -8.71 0.14
C PHE A 55 6.74 -8.29 -0.50
N ALA A 56 7.46 -7.39 0.15
CA ALA A 56 8.85 -7.10 -0.13
C ALA A 56 9.76 -8.14 0.53
N PHE A 57 11.03 -8.12 0.12
CA PHE A 57 12.04 -9.03 0.67
C PHE A 57 12.32 -8.75 2.16
N ASP A 58 12.44 -7.47 2.51
CA ASP A 58 12.68 -6.99 3.87
C ASP A 58 11.94 -5.67 4.15
N HIS A 59 12.03 -5.23 5.40
CA HIS A 59 11.39 -4.00 5.85
C HIS A 59 11.99 -2.74 5.20
N ILE A 60 13.30 -2.74 4.89
CA ILE A 60 13.97 -1.60 4.26
C ILE A 60 13.47 -1.41 2.82
N GLU A 61 13.29 -2.50 2.09
CA GLU A 61 12.68 -2.50 0.76
C GLU A 61 11.22 -2.05 0.85
N ALA A 62 10.46 -2.52 1.85
CA ALA A 62 9.08 -2.08 2.06
C ALA A 62 8.97 -0.56 2.32
N GLU A 63 9.82 -0.01 3.19
CA GLU A 63 9.88 1.43 3.47
C GLU A 63 10.27 2.25 2.24
N ARG A 64 11.21 1.77 1.43
CA ARG A 64 11.60 2.45 0.19
C ARG A 64 10.45 2.50 -0.81
N ILE A 65 9.73 1.39 -0.96
CA ILE A 65 8.54 1.32 -1.83
C ILE A 65 7.47 2.30 -1.34
N GLU A 66 7.20 2.32 -0.04
CA GLU A 66 6.24 3.26 0.57
C GLU A 66 6.65 4.72 0.32
N ASP A 67 7.90 5.09 0.60
CA ASP A 67 8.44 6.44 0.36
C ASP A 67 8.32 6.83 -1.12
N MET A 68 8.64 5.92 -2.04
CA MET A 68 8.48 6.16 -3.48
C MET A 68 7.02 6.37 -3.89
N LEU A 69 6.08 5.63 -3.32
CA LEU A 69 4.64 5.80 -3.60
C LEU A 69 4.12 7.10 -3.00
N LEU A 70 4.50 7.46 -1.77
CA LEU A 70 4.15 8.74 -1.15
C LEU A 70 4.65 9.93 -1.99
N ARG A 71 5.89 9.86 -2.50
CA ARG A 71 6.44 10.88 -3.43
C ARG A 71 5.67 10.97 -4.76
N ARG A 72 5.00 9.91 -5.18
CA ARG A 72 4.13 9.88 -6.36
C ARG A 72 2.74 10.46 -6.09
N GLY A 73 2.46 10.89 -4.85
CA GLY A 73 1.21 11.53 -4.44
C GLY A 73 0.20 10.58 -3.82
N PHE A 74 0.60 9.36 -3.46
CA PHE A 74 -0.23 8.48 -2.65
C PHE A 74 -0.38 9.06 -1.24
N ASP A 75 -1.52 8.79 -0.62
CA ASP A 75 -1.74 9.09 0.80
C ASP A 75 -1.19 7.96 1.66
N GLY A 76 -0.80 8.21 2.90
CA GLY A 76 -0.23 7.19 3.77
C GLY A 76 0.46 7.77 4.99
N ALA A 77 0.68 6.90 5.98
CA ALA A 77 1.33 7.26 7.23
C ALA A 77 2.65 6.50 7.37
N GLN A 78 3.76 7.21 7.24
CA GLN A 78 5.14 6.69 7.38
C GLN A 78 5.49 6.43 8.87
N ILE A 79 4.65 5.68 9.59
CA ILE A 79 4.73 5.48 11.05
C ILE A 79 5.06 4.03 11.42
N ASN A 80 5.50 3.20 10.48
CA ASN A 80 5.83 1.81 10.79
C ASN A 80 7.30 1.65 11.20
N LYS A 81 7.51 1.54 12.51
CA LYS A 81 8.81 1.19 13.13
C LYS A 81 8.96 -0.32 13.34
N ASP A 82 8.05 -1.14 12.82
CA ASP A 82 8.09 -2.60 12.97
C ASP A 82 8.98 -3.21 11.89
N ILE A 83 10.15 -3.72 12.30
CA ILE A 83 11.12 -4.39 11.42
C ILE A 83 10.57 -5.65 10.73
N ASN A 84 9.42 -6.17 11.18
CA ASN A 84 8.74 -7.29 10.56
C ASN A 84 7.69 -6.86 9.53
N ALA A 85 7.44 -5.55 9.38
CA ALA A 85 6.51 -5.03 8.40
C ALA A 85 7.12 -5.09 6.99
N LYS A 86 6.95 -6.25 6.34
CA LYS A 86 7.44 -6.52 4.98
C LYS A 86 6.36 -6.44 3.92
N ALA A 87 5.09 -6.30 4.30
CA ALA A 87 4.00 -6.24 3.34
C ALA A 87 3.58 -4.80 3.09
N ILE A 88 3.63 -4.39 1.83
CA ILE A 88 3.09 -3.12 1.37
C ILE A 88 1.65 -3.37 0.96
N TYR A 89 0.72 -2.60 1.49
CA TYR A 89 -0.68 -2.62 1.10
C TYR A 89 -1.10 -1.27 0.56
N VAL A 90 -2.00 -1.31 -0.43
CA VAL A 90 -2.67 -0.14 -0.98
C VAL A 90 -4.16 -0.38 -1.06
N TYR A 91 -4.95 0.65 -0.80
CA TYR A 91 -6.39 0.62 -1.01
C TYR A 91 -6.90 1.97 -1.48
N LYS A 92 -7.99 1.95 -2.26
CA LYS A 92 -8.68 3.17 -2.64
C LYS A 92 -9.51 3.67 -1.46
N LYS A 93 -9.28 4.91 -1.02
CA LYS A 93 -10.02 5.53 0.07
C LYS A 93 -11.49 5.67 -0.31
N THR A 94 -12.37 5.28 0.59
CA THR A 94 -13.81 5.46 0.47
C THR A 94 -14.34 6.09 1.76
N PRO A 95 -15.56 6.66 1.78
CA PRO A 95 -16.14 7.21 3.01
C PRO A 95 -16.29 6.18 4.15
N GLN A 96 -16.14 4.88 3.86
CA GLN A 96 -16.26 3.78 4.83
C GLN A 96 -14.89 3.32 5.37
N THR A 97 -13.80 3.67 4.70
CA THR A 97 -12.45 3.32 5.14
C THR A 97 -11.97 4.30 6.21
N LYS A 98 -11.23 3.78 7.19
CA LYS A 98 -10.55 4.59 8.21
C LYS A 98 -9.11 4.83 7.77
N GLU A 99 -8.59 6.03 7.98
CA GLU A 99 -7.19 6.41 7.79
C GLU A 99 -6.41 6.20 9.10
#